data_AF-A0A0A9XPN1-F1
#
_entry.id   AF-A0A0A9XPN1-F1
#
_cell.length_a   1.000
_cell.length_b   1.000
_cell.length_c   1.000
_cell.angle_alpha   90.00
_cell.angle_beta   90.00
_cell.angle_gamma   90.00
#
_symmetry.space_group_name_H-M   'P 1'
#
loop_
_entity.id
_entity.type
_entity.pdbx_description
1 polymer ?
#
loop_
_entity_poly.entity_id
_entity_poly.type
_entity_poly.pdbx_seq_one_letter_code
_entity_poly.pdbx_strand_id
1 'polypeptide(L)'
;MKSIRDYFVSRYRAMGVNGPTHILGFDARGFLFGPMIAVELGIPFVLMRKAEKNCGLLVKSEPYDKEYKEAAPEVMTVRYGSIGKGARVVLVDDVLATGGTALSGLQLVDASRA
;
A
#
# COMPACT_ATOMS: atom_id res chain seq x y z
N MET A 1 -5.96 8.39 16.98
CA MET A 1 -4.85 8.31 16.00
C MET A 1 -3.46 8.15 16.64
N LYS A 2 -3.11 8.90 17.71
CA LYS A 2 -1.78 8.82 18.36
C LYS A 2 -1.35 7.41 18.76
N SER A 3 -2.22 6.65 19.42
CA SER A 3 -1.91 5.27 19.84
C SER A 3 -1.59 4.33 18.66
N ILE A 4 -2.35 4.43 17.57
CA ILE A 4 -2.12 3.67 16.33
C ILE A 4 -0.74 4.00 15.76
N ARG A 5 -0.44 5.29 15.65
CA ARG A 5 0.86 5.79 15.16
C ARG A 5 2.01 5.27 16.03
N ASP A 6 1.92 5.48 17.34
CA ASP A 6 2.97 5.09 18.29
C ASP A 6 3.24 3.58 18.22
N TYR A 7 2.18 2.77 18.16
CA TYR A 7 2.29 1.31 18.09
C TYR A 7 3.01 0.85 16.81
N PHE A 8 2.56 1.29 15.63
CA PHE A 8 3.16 0.84 14.38
C PHE A 8 4.58 1.37 14.18
N VAL A 9 4.87 2.60 14.58
CA VAL A 9 6.23 3.15 14.54
C VAL A 9 7.16 2.34 15.44
N SER A 10 6.75 2.05 16.67
CA SER A 10 7.54 1.23 17.61
C SER A 10 7.77 -0.18 17.06
N ARG A 11 6.73 -0.81 16.52
CA ARG A 11 6.79 -2.14 15.89
C ARG A 11 7.83 -2.16 14.77
N TYR A 12 7.76 -1.21 13.83
CA TYR A 12 8.63 -1.23 12.65
C TYR A 12 10.07 -0.81 12.97
N ARG A 13 10.29 0.06 13.97
CA ARG A 13 11.65 0.35 14.47
C ARG A 13 12.30 -0.87 15.14
N ALA A 14 11.53 -1.64 15.90
CA ALA A 14 12.03 -2.85 16.57
C ALA A 14 12.49 -3.95 15.59
N MET A 15 12.07 -3.89 14.31
CA MET A 15 12.56 -4.79 13.26
C MET A 15 14.00 -4.48 12.81
N GLY A 16 14.57 -3.33 13.21
CA GLY A 16 15.96 -2.98 12.93
C GLY A 16 16.30 -2.99 11.45
N VAL A 17 17.39 -3.66 11.07
CA VAL A 17 17.85 -3.79 9.67
C VAL A 17 16.83 -4.49 8.76
N ASN A 18 15.93 -5.29 9.33
CA ASN A 18 14.87 -5.98 8.60
C ASN A 18 13.59 -5.14 8.51
N GLY A 19 13.60 -3.91 9.03
CA GLY A 19 12.47 -2.98 8.99
C GLY A 19 12.06 -2.60 7.57
N PRO A 20 10.84 -2.05 7.42
CA PRO A 20 10.30 -1.70 6.11
C PRO A 20 11.07 -0.56 5.46
N THR A 21 11.07 -0.57 4.14
CA THR A 21 11.65 0.48 3.30
C THR A 21 10.59 1.38 2.68
N HIS A 22 9.33 0.94 2.62
CA HIS A 22 8.20 1.66 2.04
C HIS A 22 6.92 1.36 2.80
N ILE A 23 6.00 2.32 2.85
CA ILE A 23 4.60 2.12 3.23
C ILE A 23 3.74 2.31 1.98
N LEU A 24 2.95 1.32 1.58
CA LEU A 24 1.97 1.42 0.50
C LEU A 24 0.58 1.57 1.09
N GLY A 25 -0.03 2.75 0.94
CA GLY A 25 -1.40 3.01 1.40
C GLY A 25 -2.43 2.77 0.31
N PHE A 26 -3.61 2.30 0.70
CA PHE A 26 -4.73 2.07 -0.21
C PHE A 26 -5.66 3.30 -0.24
N ASP A 27 -6.06 3.72 -1.44
CA ASP A 27 -6.97 4.84 -1.62
C ASP A 27 -8.38 4.50 -1.10
N ALA A 28 -9.01 5.27 -0.22
CA ALA A 28 -8.53 6.51 0.43
C ALA A 28 -8.13 6.31 1.90
N ARG A 29 -8.64 5.27 2.56
CA ARG A 29 -8.63 5.19 4.02
C ARG A 29 -7.27 4.78 4.57
N GLY A 30 -6.50 3.98 3.83
CA GLY A 30 -5.08 3.75 4.11
C GLY A 30 -4.25 5.03 4.15
N PHE A 31 -4.68 6.10 3.45
CA PHE A 31 -3.98 7.39 3.46
C PHE A 31 -4.15 8.15 4.78
N LEU A 32 -5.11 7.78 5.61
CA LEU A 32 -5.29 8.38 6.95
C LEU A 32 -4.22 7.89 7.94
N PHE A 33 -3.58 6.75 7.66
CA PHE A 33 -2.65 6.09 8.59
C PHE A 33 -1.22 5.98 8.06
N GLY A 34 -1.06 5.67 6.77
CA GLY A 34 0.25 5.44 6.18
C GLY A 34 1.22 6.63 6.31
N PRO A 35 0.83 7.87 5.96
CA PRO A 35 1.72 9.03 6.02
C PRO A 35 2.29 9.31 7.41
N MET A 36 1.47 9.22 8.46
CA MET A 36 1.91 9.48 9.85
C MET A 36 2.89 8.41 10.38
N ILE A 37 2.88 7.20 9.80
CA ILE A 37 3.85 6.14 10.13
C ILE A 37 5.13 6.34 9.30
N ALA A 38 4.98 6.57 8.00
CA ALA A 38 6.08 6.74 7.06
C ALA A 38 7.01 7.90 7.45
N VAL A 39 6.43 9.04 7.88
CA VAL A 39 7.19 10.24 8.28
C VAL A 39 8.09 9.99 9.50
N GLU A 40 7.63 9.22 10.48
CA GLU A 40 8.40 8.88 11.69
C GLU A 40 9.49 7.84 11.43
N LEU A 41 9.30 7.01 10.40
CA LEU A 41 10.27 6.01 9.97
C LEU A 41 11.28 6.58 8.96
N GLY A 42 11.04 7.77 8.40
CA GLY A 42 11.89 8.37 7.38
C GLY A 42 11.87 7.61 6.06
N ILE A 43 10.77 6.93 5.73
CA ILE A 43 10.63 6.10 4.52
C ILE A 43 9.52 6.62 3.60
N PRO A 44 9.54 6.31 2.28
CA PRO A 44 8.51 6.75 1.36
C PRO A 44 7.13 6.20 1.69
N PHE A 45 6.12 7.05 1.50
CA PHE A 45 4.73 6.64 1.40
C PHE A 45 4.31 6.58 -0.07
N VAL A 46 3.92 5.39 -0.53
CA VAL A 46 3.49 5.11 -1.90
C VAL A 46 1.98 5.01 -1.94
N LEU A 47 1.38 5.49 -3.03
CA LEU A 47 -0.07 5.52 -3.22
C LEU A 47 -0.51 4.39 -4.15
N MET A 48 -1.40 3.53 -3.68
CA MET A 48 -2.14 2.59 -4.53
C MET A 48 -3.52 3.18 -4.86
N ARG A 49 -3.76 3.51 -6.13
CA ARG A 49 -4.97 4.21 -6.58
C ARG A 49 -5.52 3.62 -7.87
N LYS A 50 -6.76 3.95 -8.22
CA LYS A 50 -7.27 3.72 -9.58
C LYS A 50 -6.48 4.55 -10.60
N ALA A 51 -6.42 4.08 -11.84
CA ALA A 51 -5.55 4.64 -12.87
C ALA A 51 -5.85 6.13 -13.14
N GLU A 52 -7.12 6.52 -13.19
CA GLU A 52 -7.58 7.90 -13.40
C GLU A 52 -7.25 8.85 -12.24
N LYS A 53 -6.84 8.31 -11.09
CA LYS A 53 -6.42 9.08 -9.91
C LYS A 53 -4.91 9.07 -9.70
N ASN A 54 -4.15 8.39 -10.56
CA ASN A 54 -2.71 8.24 -10.46
C ASN A 54 -1.99 8.89 -11.65
N CYS A 55 -0.71 9.25 -11.50
CA CYS A 55 0.03 9.99 -12.51
C CYS A 55 1.33 9.31 -12.94
N GLY A 56 1.74 9.59 -14.18
CA GLY A 56 2.94 9.01 -14.79
C GLY A 56 2.71 7.62 -15.39
N LEU A 57 3.81 6.89 -15.61
CA LEU A 57 3.75 5.50 -16.05
C LEU A 57 3.25 4.62 -14.90
N LEU A 58 2.21 3.82 -15.14
CA LEU A 58 1.53 3.04 -14.09
C LEU A 58 1.70 1.53 -14.30
N VAL A 59 1.87 0.81 -13.20
CA VAL A 59 1.71 -0.66 -13.13
C VAL A 59 0.29 -0.94 -12.62
N LYS A 60 -0.40 -1.89 -13.25
CA LYS A 60 -1.79 -2.26 -12.92
C LYS A 60 -1.82 -3.65 -12.28
N SER A 61 -2.71 -3.84 -11.31
CA SER A 61 -3.04 -5.16 -10.79
C SER A 61 -3.91 -5.93 -11.78
N GLU A 62 -4.03 -7.24 -11.59
CA GLU A 62 -5.12 -7.97 -12.22
C GLU A 62 -6.46 -7.53 -11.61
N PRO A 63 -7.56 -7.56 -12.37
CA PRO A 63 -8.89 -7.24 -11.85
C PRO A 63 -9.32 -8.28 -10.81
N TYR A 64 -10.02 -7.82 -9.78
CA TYR A 64 -10.68 -8.70 -8.81
C TYR A 64 -12.15 -8.32 -8.63
N ASP A 65 -12.97 -9.31 -8.32
CA ASP A 65 -14.39 -9.13 -8.08
C ASP A 65 -14.66 -8.61 -6.67
N LYS A 66 -15.59 -7.66 -6.55
CA LYS A 66 -16.06 -7.19 -5.24
C LYS A 66 -17.06 -8.15 -4.61
N GLU A 67 -17.22 -8.03 -3.30
CA GLU A 67 -18.30 -8.68 -2.52
C GLU A 67 -19.68 -8.42 -3.11
N TYR A 68 -19.90 -7.17 -3.56
CA TYR A 68 -21.09 -6.79 -4.29
C TYR A 68 -20.86 -7.05 -5.79
N LYS A 69 -21.35 -8.21 -6.25
CA LYS A 69 -21.24 -8.70 -7.64
C LYS A 69 -21.77 -7.75 -8.72
N GLU A 70 -22.52 -6.71 -8.36
CA GLU A 70 -23.01 -5.68 -9.28
C GLU A 70 -21.96 -4.59 -9.57
N ALA A 71 -20.88 -4.52 -8.80
CA ALA A 71 -19.81 -3.55 -9.02
C ALA A 71 -18.78 -4.10 -10.03
N ALA A 72 -18.37 -3.25 -10.97
CA ALA A 72 -17.31 -3.58 -11.91
C ALA A 72 -16.02 -4.02 -11.18
N PRO A 73 -15.23 -4.94 -11.77
CA PRO A 73 -13.96 -5.39 -11.22
C PRO A 73 -13.03 -4.20 -10.95
N GLU A 74 -12.34 -4.21 -9.82
CA GLU A 74 -11.41 -3.14 -9.48
C GLU A 74 -9.98 -3.46 -9.92
N VAL A 75 -9.38 -2.49 -10.61
CA VAL A 75 -7.97 -2.50 -10.99
C VAL A 75 -7.27 -1.38 -10.24
N MET A 76 -6.28 -1.74 -9.45
CA MET A 76 -5.48 -0.79 -8.68
C MET A 76 -4.13 -0.57 -9.36
N THR A 77 -3.51 0.58 -9.08
CA THR A 77 -2.27 1.00 -9.72
C THR A 77 -1.30 1.62 -8.75
N VAL A 78 -0.01 1.46 -9.04
CA VAL A 78 1.09 2.25 -8.49
C VAL A 78 1.89 2.87 -9.63
N ARG A 79 2.62 3.96 -9.36
CA ARG A 79 3.54 4.53 -10.36
C ARG A 79 4.73 3.61 -10.55
N TYR A 80 5.11 3.33 -11.79
CA TYR A 80 6.31 2.57 -12.12
C TYR A 80 7.55 3.19 -11.47
N GLY A 81 8.38 2.37 -10.82
CA GLY A 81 9.55 2.81 -10.08
C GLY A 81 9.26 3.50 -8.74
N SER A 82 8.00 3.56 -8.28
CA SER A 82 7.69 4.06 -6.92
C SER A 82 8.04 3.07 -5.81
N ILE A 83 8.18 1.79 -6.17
CA ILE A 83 8.69 0.72 -5.31
C ILE A 83 9.96 0.19 -5.99
N GLY A 84 11.08 0.23 -5.27
CA GLY A 84 12.36 -0.26 -5.77
C GLY A 84 12.49 -1.78 -5.68
N LYS A 85 13.40 -2.36 -6.47
CA LYS A 85 13.75 -3.78 -6.37
C LYS A 85 14.33 -4.10 -4.98
N GLY A 86 13.90 -5.18 -4.35
CA GLY A 86 14.34 -5.57 -2.99
C GLY A 86 13.69 -4.76 -1.87
N ALA A 87 12.64 -3.99 -2.17
CA ALA A 87 11.91 -3.20 -1.20
C ALA A 87 11.09 -4.07 -0.23
N ARG A 88 11.24 -3.84 1.06
CA ARG A 88 10.33 -4.38 2.08
C ARG A 88 9.16 -3.42 2.25
N VAL A 89 7.97 -3.81 1.80
CA VAL A 89 6.79 -2.94 1.74
C VAL A 89 5.77 -3.36 2.79
N VAL A 90 5.25 -2.40 3.55
CA VAL A 90 4.07 -2.59 4.40
C VAL A 90 2.84 -2.07 3.68
N LEU A 91 1.82 -2.92 3.53
CA LEU A 91 0.52 -2.56 2.99
C LEU A 91 -0.38 -2.03 4.12
N VAL A 92 -1.08 -0.91 3.89
CA VAL A 92 -1.93 -0.27 4.90
C VAL A 92 -3.28 0.12 4.33
N ASP A 93 -4.33 -0.36 5.00
CA ASP A 93 -5.71 0.10 4.88
C ASP A 93 -6.40 0.09 6.26
N ASP A 94 -7.61 0.61 6.36
CA ASP A 94 -8.37 0.63 7.61
C ASP A 94 -9.06 -0.70 7.93
N VAL A 95 -9.60 -1.38 6.92
CA VAL A 95 -10.38 -2.62 7.07
C VAL A 95 -9.97 -3.66 6.03
N LEU A 96 -9.76 -4.89 6.48
CA LEU A 96 -9.65 -6.06 5.61
C LEU A 96 -10.99 -6.81 5.59
N ALA A 97 -11.72 -6.72 4.48
CA ALA A 97 -12.96 -7.46 4.25
C ALA A 97 -12.66 -8.76 3.47
N THR A 98 -13.12 -8.91 2.23
CA THR A 98 -12.72 -10.00 1.31
C THR A 98 -11.23 -10.03 0.96
N GLY A 99 -10.54 -8.90 1.08
CA GLY A 99 -9.11 -8.81 0.81
C GLY A 99 -8.72 -8.61 -0.66
N GLY A 100 -9.68 -8.37 -1.56
CA GLY A 100 -9.38 -8.08 -2.97
C GLY A 100 -8.43 -6.90 -3.18
N THR A 101 -8.64 -5.79 -2.47
CA THR A 101 -7.71 -4.64 -2.48
C THR A 101 -6.32 -5.01 -1.99
N ALA A 102 -6.23 -5.86 -0.95
CA ALA A 102 -4.96 -6.34 -0.44
C ALA A 102 -4.25 -7.24 -1.44
N LEU A 103 -4.98 -8.09 -2.16
CA LEU A 103 -4.46 -8.91 -3.25
C LEU A 103 -3.88 -8.05 -4.37
N SER A 104 -4.56 -6.99 -4.79
CA SER A 104 -3.99 -6.03 -5.75
C SER A 104 -2.69 -5.41 -5.24
N GLY A 105 -2.62 -5.07 -3.95
CA GLY A 105 -1.39 -4.59 -3.32
C GLY A 105 -0.24 -5.59 -3.42
N LEU A 106 -0.51 -6.87 -3.13
CA LEU A 106 0.48 -7.95 -3.24
C LEU A 106 0.98 -8.13 -4.67
N GLN A 107 0.07 -8.15 -5.66
CA GLN A 107 0.41 -8.26 -7.08
C GLN A 107 1.32 -7.10 -7.54
N LEU A 108 1.03 -5.87 -7.11
CA LEU A 108 1.81 -4.70 -7.50
C LEU A 108 3.21 -4.67 -6.84
N VAL A 109 3.32 -5.17 -5.61
CA VAL A 109 4.61 -5.33 -4.92
C VAL A 109 5.45 -6.41 -5.61
N ASP A 110 4.85 -7.57 -5.94
CA ASP A 110 5.51 -8.65 -6.67
C ASP A 110 5.97 -8.20 -8.08
N ALA A 111 5.11 -7.51 -8.82
CA ALA A 111 5.44 -6.94 -10.13
C ALA A 111 6.58 -5.89 -10.06
N SER A 112 6.78 -5.26 -8.90
CA SER A 112 7.87 -4.32 -8.65
C SER A 112 9.20 -5.01 -8.27
N ARG A 113 9.20 -6.35 -8.13
CA ARG A 113 10.35 -7.16 -7.68
C ARG A 113 10.90 -6.70 -6.33
N ALA A 114 9.98 -6.32 -5.46
CA ALA A 114 10.22 -5.91 -4.09
C ALA A 114 10.75 -7.09 -3.26
#